data_AF-A0A9E0DNN6-F1
#
_entry.id   AF-A0A9E0DNN6-F1
#
_cell.length_a   1.000
_cell.length_b   1.000
_cell.length_c   1.000
_cell.angle_alpha   90.00
_cell.angle_beta   90.00
_cell.angle_gamma   90.00
#
_symmetry.space_group_name_H-M   'P 1'
#
loop_
_entity.id
_entity.type
_entity.pdbx_description
1 polymer ?
#
loop_
_entity_poly.entity_id
_entity_poly.type
_entity_poly.pdbx_seq_one_letter_code
_entity_poly.pdbx_strand_id
1 'polypeptide(L)'
;MAEPVELMKRVDGADAPMTGEESYVYFKINPSDTNYINRILEGYEYVGVMTTLDNTSRSMVRCTPDTRELAIEILTSLGDKVYFEK
;
A
#
# COMPACT_ATOMS: atom_id res chain seq x y z
N MET A 1 12.00 -2.86 -18.89
CA MET A 1 11.11 -1.97 -18.13
C MET A 1 11.23 -2.41 -16.68
N ALA A 2 11.48 -1.50 -15.73
CA ALA A 2 11.59 -1.90 -14.32
C ALA A 2 10.18 -2.19 -13.76
N GLU A 3 10.07 -3.22 -12.92
CA GLU A 3 8.83 -3.59 -12.23
C GLU A 3 8.34 -2.42 -11.33
N PRO A 4 7.02 -2.25 -11.14
CA PRO A 4 6.45 -1.16 -10.32
C PRO A 4 7.04 -1.08 -8.90
N VAL A 5 7.32 -2.25 -8.31
CA VAL A 5 7.90 -2.40 -6.98
C VAL A 5 9.31 -1.81 -6.92
N GLU A 6 10.11 -1.99 -7.96
CA GLU A 6 11.50 -1.53 -8.00
C GLU A 6 11.61 -0.02 -8.25
N LEU A 7 10.59 0.58 -8.88
CA LEU A 7 10.47 2.03 -8.96
C LEU A 7 10.12 2.64 -7.60
N MET A 8 9.22 2.00 -6.83
CA MET A 8 8.86 2.42 -5.47
C MET A 8 10.08 2.38 -4.53
N LYS A 9 10.91 1.31 -4.64
CA LYS A 9 12.14 1.16 -3.84
C LYS A 9 13.19 2.26 -4.05
N ARG A 10 13.15 2.99 -5.18
CA ARG A 10 14.09 4.09 -5.46
C ARG A 10 13.66 5.43 -4.90
N VAL A 11 12.38 5.58 -4.54
CA VAL A 11 11.84 6.83 -3.98
C VAL A 11 12.16 6.93 -2.49
N ASP A 12 12.25 5.78 -1.81
CA ASP A 12 12.67 5.68 -0.43
C ASP A 12 14.18 5.46 -0.37
N GLY A 13 14.93 6.45 0.13
CA GLY A 13 16.38 6.34 0.29
C GLY A 13 16.75 5.12 1.13
N ALA A 14 17.32 4.10 0.49
CA ALA A 14 17.84 2.91 1.16
C ALA A 14 18.89 3.34 2.21
N ASP A 15 18.75 2.82 3.43
CA ASP A 15 19.73 2.82 4.55
C ASP A 15 19.43 3.69 5.79
N ALA A 16 18.32 4.45 5.85
CA ALA A 16 17.83 5.02 7.11
C ALA A 16 16.70 4.14 7.71
N PRO A 17 16.66 3.89 9.04
CA PRO A 17 15.56 3.15 9.65
C PRO A 17 14.27 3.94 9.46
N MET A 18 13.39 3.41 8.61
CA MET A 18 12.07 3.94 8.36
C MET A 18 11.27 3.94 9.66
N THR A 19 10.75 5.09 10.06
CA THR A 19 9.80 5.19 11.17
C THR A 19 8.50 4.48 10.79
N GLY A 20 7.66 4.14 11.78
CA GLY A 20 6.38 3.48 11.52
C GLY A 20 5.50 4.24 10.51
N GLU A 21 5.50 5.57 10.53
CA GLU A 21 4.69 6.40 9.62
C GLU A 21 5.24 6.47 8.20
N GLU A 22 6.57 6.51 8.05
CA GLU A 22 7.23 6.47 6.74
C GLU A 22 7.01 5.13 6.03
N SER A 23 6.65 4.08 6.79
CA SER A 23 6.34 2.77 6.22
C SER A 23 4.94 2.64 5.65
N TYR A 24 4.06 3.63 5.84
CA TYR A 24 2.71 3.59 5.30
C TYR A 24 2.69 3.61 3.77
N VAL A 25 1.76 2.86 3.20
CA VAL A 25 1.59 2.74 1.74
C VAL A 25 0.33 3.50 1.34
N TYR A 26 0.49 4.56 0.56
CA TYR A 26 -0.60 5.40 0.07
C TYR A 26 -1.01 5.01 -1.35
N PHE A 27 -2.31 4.92 -1.57
CA PHE A 27 -2.87 4.49 -2.85
C PHE A 27 -4.29 5.02 -3.05
N LYS A 28 -4.75 5.00 -4.30
CA LYS A 28 -6.10 5.35 -4.71
C LYS A 28 -6.82 4.11 -5.21
N ILE A 29 -8.11 4.04 -4.88
CA ILE A 29 -9.03 2.99 -5.31
C ILE A 29 -10.38 3.59 -5.68
N ASN A 30 -11.18 2.89 -6.47
CA ASN A 30 -12.60 3.26 -6.58
C ASN A 30 -13.27 3.07 -5.21
N PRO A 31 -14.05 4.05 -4.69
CA PRO A 31 -14.78 3.87 -3.44
C PRO A 31 -15.65 2.60 -3.39
N SER A 32 -16.17 2.13 -4.53
CA SER A 32 -16.92 0.85 -4.61
C SER A 32 -16.08 -0.38 -4.25
N ASP A 33 -14.76 -0.31 -4.41
CA ASP A 33 -13.84 -1.43 -4.20
C ASP A 33 -13.25 -1.44 -2.79
N THR A 34 -13.55 -0.44 -1.96
CA THR A 34 -13.00 -0.29 -0.60
C THR A 34 -13.14 -1.56 0.23
N ASN A 35 -14.35 -2.11 0.30
CA ASN A 35 -14.60 -3.31 1.10
C ASN A 35 -13.94 -4.56 0.49
N TYR A 36 -13.87 -4.64 -0.84
CA TYR A 36 -13.20 -5.75 -1.53
C TYR A 36 -11.70 -5.78 -1.18
N ILE A 37 -11.03 -4.63 -1.28
CA ILE A 37 -9.60 -4.51 -1.02
C ILE A 37 -9.29 -4.67 0.47
N ASN A 38 -10.11 -4.08 1.35
CA ASN A 38 -9.94 -4.23 2.80
C ASN A 38 -10.01 -5.70 3.23
N ARG A 39 -10.96 -6.48 2.69
CA ARG A 39 -11.09 -7.91 3.00
C ARG A 39 -9.91 -8.74 2.50
N ILE A 40 -9.28 -8.35 1.39
CA ILE A 40 -8.05 -9.01 0.92
C ILE A 40 -6.92 -8.76 1.91
N LEU A 41 -6.68 -7.50 2.29
CA LEU A 41 -5.64 -7.13 3.25
C LEU A 41 -5.84 -7.80 4.62
N GLU A 42 -7.08 -7.85 5.12
CA GLU A 42 -7.43 -8.57 6.36
C GLU A 42 -7.12 -10.07 6.25
N GLY A 43 -7.31 -10.68 5.07
CA GLY A 43 -7.05 -12.10 4.84
C GLY A 43 -5.58 -12.50 4.84
N TYR A 44 -4.66 -11.55 4.66
CA TYR A 44 -3.22 -11.85 4.71
C TYR A 44 -2.64 -11.89 6.13
N GLU A 45 -3.42 -11.52 7.15
CA GLU A 45 -3.05 -11.42 8.57
C GLU A 45 -1.78 -10.57 8.83
N TYR A 46 -1.84 -9.64 9.79
CA TYR A 46 -0.68 -8.86 10.26
C TYR A 46 0.02 -7.94 9.22
N VAL A 47 -0.40 -7.90 7.95
CA VAL A 47 0.19 -7.02 6.93
C VAL A 47 0.05 -5.55 7.29
N GLY A 48 -1.13 -5.15 7.74
CA GLY A 48 -1.42 -3.78 8.14
C GLY A 48 -2.90 -3.50 8.18
N VAL A 49 -3.26 -2.27 8.55
CA VAL A 49 -4.65 -1.80 8.62
C VAL A 49 -4.90 -0.81 7.50
N MET A 50 -5.89 -1.10 6.66
CA MET A 50 -6.34 -0.16 5.64
C MET A 50 -7.17 0.97 6.29
N THR A 51 -6.95 2.21 5.88
CA THR A 51 -7.74 3.37 6.29
C THR A 51 -8.05 4.22 5.07
N THR A 52 -9.34 4.48 4.84
CA THR A 52 -9.79 5.46 3.86
C THR A 52 -9.56 6.87 4.41
N LEU A 53 -8.86 7.71 3.65
CA LEU A 53 -8.47 9.05 4.06
C LEU A 53 -9.50 10.11 3.66
N ASP A 54 -10.22 9.88 2.55
CA ASP A 54 -11.24 10.78 2.06
C ASP A 54 -12.31 10.06 1.21
N ASN A 55 -13.38 10.78 0.88
CA ASN A 55 -14.47 10.27 0.06
C ASN A 55 -14.14 10.22 -1.44
N THR A 56 -12.90 10.54 -1.84
CA THR A 56 -12.53 10.78 -3.24
C THR A 56 -11.71 9.66 -3.86
N SER A 57 -11.13 8.76 -3.07
CA SER A 57 -10.47 7.48 -3.47
C SER A 57 -9.24 7.17 -2.60
N ARG A 58 -8.74 8.13 -1.81
CA ARG A 58 -7.44 7.98 -1.16
C ARG A 58 -7.56 7.05 0.03
N SER A 59 -6.66 6.09 0.09
CA SER A 59 -6.53 5.13 1.18
C SER A 59 -5.05 4.93 1.52
N MET A 60 -4.81 4.42 2.70
CA MET A 60 -3.47 4.00 3.13
C MET A 60 -3.51 2.65 3.82
N VAL A 61 -2.41 1.90 3.73
CA VAL A 61 -2.15 0.77 4.63
C VAL A 61 -1.15 1.21 5.68
N ARG A 62 -1.58 1.20 6.94
CA ARG A 62 -0.69 1.35 8.09
C ARG A 62 -0.02 0.02 8.36
N CYS A 63 1.20 -0.14 7.87
CA CYS A 63 2.05 -1.31 8.04
C CYS A 63 3.30 -0.94 8.86
N THR A 64 4.14 -1.92 9.18
CA THR A 64 5.48 -1.68 9.73
C THR A 64 6.50 -1.71 8.60
N PRO A 65 7.75 -1.25 8.82
CA PRO A 65 8.81 -1.38 7.82
C PRO A 65 8.98 -2.81 7.31
N ASP A 66 8.84 -3.81 8.19
CA ASP A 66 8.97 -5.23 7.86
C ASP A 66 7.86 -5.76 6.95
N THR A 67 6.64 -5.20 7.03
CA THR A 67 5.48 -5.67 6.23
C THR A 67 5.15 -4.77 5.04
N ARG A 68 5.86 -3.65 4.88
CA ARG A 68 5.63 -2.68 3.80
C ARG A 68 5.78 -3.28 2.41
N GLU A 69 6.84 -4.05 2.17
CA GLU A 69 7.06 -4.68 0.85
C GLU A 69 5.94 -5.65 0.50
N LEU A 70 5.48 -6.43 1.48
CA LEU A 70 4.34 -7.34 1.32
C LEU A 70 3.04 -6.59 1.04
N ALA A 71 2.79 -5.47 1.73
CA ALA A 71 1.64 -4.61 1.45
C ALA A 71 1.66 -4.09 0.00
N ILE A 72 2.82 -3.64 -0.49
CA ILE A 72 3.00 -3.19 -1.88
C ILE A 72 2.76 -4.34 -2.86
N GLU A 73 3.29 -5.54 -2.59
CA GLU A 73 3.12 -6.72 -3.43
C GLU A 73 1.65 -7.12 -3.55
N ILE A 74 0.93 -7.22 -2.42
CA ILE A 74 -0.50 -7.54 -2.39
C ILE A 74 -1.28 -6.51 -3.18
N LEU A 75 -1.07 -5.22 -2.91
CA LEU A 75 -1.77 -4.13 -3.58
C LEU A 75 -1.48 -4.11 -5.10
N THR A 76 -0.24 -4.39 -5.51
CA THR A 76 0.15 -4.49 -6.93
C THR A 76 -0.55 -5.66 -7.61
N SER A 77 -0.77 -6.77 -6.91
CA SER A 77 -1.48 -7.94 -7.45
C SER A 77 -2.94 -7.66 -7.82
N LEU A 78 -3.53 -6.58 -7.28
CA LEU A 78 -4.92 -6.18 -7.55
C LEU A 78 -5.08 -5.39 -8.86
N GLY A 79 -3.98 -5.10 -9.56
CA GLY A 79 -3.98 -4.55 -10.91
C GLY A 79 -4.69 -3.22 -11.02
N ASP A 80 -5.70 -3.17 -11.90
CA ASP A 80 -6.42 -1.95 -12.30
C ASP A 80 -7.26 -1.27 -11.19
N LYS A 81 -7.35 -1.91 -10.01
CA LYS A 81 -8.10 -1.40 -8.86
C LYS A 81 -7.29 -0.49 -7.96
N VAL A 82 -5.96 -0.54 -8.06
CA VAL A 82 -5.05 0.17 -7.16
C VAL A 82 -4.11 1.06 -7.96
N TYR A 83 -4.03 2.32 -7.56
CA TYR A 83 -3.13 3.31 -8.14
C TYR A 83 -2.28 3.93 -7.04
N PHE A 84 -0.98 3.62 -7.00
CA PHE A 84 -0.08 4.19 -6.00
C PHE A 84 0.11 5.69 -6.24
N GLU A 85 0.14 6.46 -5.15
CA GLU A 85 0.56 7.85 -5.22
C GLU A 85 2.09 7.91 -5.41
N LYS A 86 2.55 8.87 -6.22
CA LYS A 86 3.98 9.15 -6.44
C LYS A 86 4.56 9.96 -5.30
#